data_AF-A0A0D3IXG7-F1
#
_entry.id   AF-A0A0D3IXG7-F1
#
_cell.length_a   1.000
_cell.length_b   1.000
_cell.length_c   1.000
_cell.angle_alpha   90.00
_cell.angle_beta   90.00
_cell.angle_gamma   90.00
#
_symmetry.space_group_name_H-M   'P 1'
#
loop_
_entity.id
_entity.type
_entity.pdbx_description
1 polymer ?
#
loop_
_entity_poly.entity_id
_entity_poly.type
_entity_poly.pdbx_seq_one_letter_code
_entity_poly.pdbx_strand_id
1 'polypeptide(L)'
;MHLPLLPLHASPALLASSSPEAETARWMVARSDWGYVTTLTDGAPSAAVLSLSDSACSDAACHSGRLFFYIATSVAASQPGASSLADADSGCNASLTLSQAALNRSTGCEAAALDPEDPRCTKLTLSGRLARTQGPATALGRAALFARHPQMRRWPASHGFEVFELRPADVWMIDFYGGGAHIPPGEYYAATPRHNVPPSAASTAATAATTATAAAATAPPPARNRSSASLARWLVYHSGWSSLGTVSVRLGGRPWSNVRSVADGLGANSTGKPVLYLPFPDPSYRDIEAEPRASLSFSQASLAGAAPGRAGGQASPPPPTCGGVDPEDPTCARLHLSGTLRPLTTKADARFCARHPHARWLCEGGAHTGGRYYAIEPTSLVFFDDYGGAAALSVAEYLAASPLGLPAPRPRVAAAYQRVRLENEYYTTLLQLAEPTRAGAAGGGAVLRRGKRASGEGIVSPDASTKRARATQSSPLRDVGPFQANGSLLLGGWPGAQQQQQQQQQQQPIVEHVVSMEA
;
A
#
# COMPACT_ATOMS: atom_id res chain seq x y z
N MET A 1 -18.40 6.17 -72.96
CA MET A 1 -18.65 6.62 -71.56
C MET A 1 -19.11 5.41 -70.76
N HIS A 2 -18.21 4.83 -69.97
CA HIS A 2 -18.49 3.73 -69.06
C HIS A 2 -18.03 4.18 -67.67
N LEU A 3 -18.99 4.38 -66.77
CA LEU A 3 -18.73 4.57 -65.34
C LEU A 3 -18.54 3.19 -64.71
N PRO A 4 -17.46 2.92 -63.97
CA PRO A 4 -17.38 1.72 -63.16
C PRO A 4 -18.12 1.95 -61.84
N LEU A 5 -19.00 1.01 -61.51
CA LEU A 5 -19.60 0.85 -60.18
C LEU A 5 -18.50 0.43 -59.18
N LEU A 6 -18.30 1.24 -58.14
CA LEU A 6 -17.49 0.87 -56.97
C LEU A 6 -18.28 -0.11 -56.09
N PRO A 7 -17.69 -1.23 -55.63
CA PRO A 7 -18.36 -2.10 -54.67
C PRO A 7 -18.29 -1.49 -53.27
N LEU A 8 -19.47 -1.24 -52.70
CA LEU A 8 -19.71 -1.09 -51.26
C LEU A 8 -19.42 -2.42 -50.58
N HIS A 9 -18.18 -2.65 -50.15
CA HIS A 9 -17.85 -3.63 -49.11
C HIS A 9 -16.85 -2.97 -48.16
N ALA A 10 -17.37 -2.17 -47.23
CA ALA A 10 -16.65 -1.94 -45.99
C ALA A 10 -16.54 -3.31 -45.31
N SER A 11 -15.32 -3.84 -45.24
CA SER A 11 -15.03 -4.98 -44.37
C SER A 11 -15.47 -4.59 -42.95
N PRO A 12 -16.18 -5.46 -42.22
CA PRO A 12 -16.39 -5.21 -40.81
C PRO A 12 -14.99 -5.09 -40.21
N ALA A 13 -14.70 -3.95 -39.58
CA ALA A 13 -13.53 -3.83 -38.74
C ALA A 13 -13.49 -5.09 -37.86
N LEU A 14 -12.39 -5.83 -37.94
CA LEU A 14 -12.02 -6.81 -36.92
C LEU A 14 -12.19 -6.09 -35.58
N LEU A 15 -13.34 -6.31 -34.93
CA LEU A 15 -13.50 -6.03 -33.51
C LEU A 15 -12.45 -6.93 -32.89
N ALA A 16 -11.28 -6.35 -32.58
CA ALA A 16 -10.23 -7.07 -31.90
C ALA A 16 -10.87 -7.64 -30.63
N SER A 17 -11.10 -8.96 -30.62
CA SER A 17 -11.53 -9.63 -29.40
C SER A 17 -10.44 -9.36 -28.38
N SER A 18 -10.78 -8.70 -27.27
CA SER A 18 -9.83 -8.46 -26.20
C SER A 18 -9.25 -9.77 -25.69
N SER A 19 -7.96 -9.79 -25.40
CA SER A 19 -7.31 -10.94 -24.77
C SER A 19 -7.90 -11.20 -23.37
N PRO A 20 -7.95 -12.47 -22.90
CA PRO A 20 -8.37 -12.79 -21.53
C PRO A 20 -7.60 -12.01 -20.46
N GLU A 21 -6.32 -11.70 -20.73
CA GLU A 21 -5.46 -10.89 -19.88
C GLU A 21 -5.94 -9.43 -19.81
N ALA A 22 -6.31 -8.83 -20.95
CA ALA A 22 -6.89 -7.48 -20.99
C ALA A 22 -8.23 -7.41 -20.25
N GLU A 23 -9.07 -8.43 -20.41
CA GLU A 23 -10.33 -8.58 -19.67
C GLU A 23 -10.11 -8.68 -18.16
N THR A 24 -9.15 -9.51 -17.71
CA THR A 24 -8.78 -9.65 -16.28
C THR A 24 -8.20 -8.35 -15.73
N ALA A 25 -7.35 -7.65 -16.48
CA ALA A 25 -6.81 -6.35 -16.08
C ALA A 25 -7.93 -5.32 -15.90
N ARG A 26 -8.92 -5.31 -16.78
CA ARG A 26 -10.11 -4.45 -16.66
C ARG A 26 -11.02 -4.85 -15.51
N TRP A 27 -11.14 -6.14 -15.23
CA TRP A 27 -11.82 -6.63 -14.02
C TRP A 27 -11.13 -6.17 -12.75
N MET A 28 -9.80 -6.25 -12.68
CA MET A 28 -9.02 -5.76 -11.54
C MET A 28 -9.29 -4.27 -11.28
N VAL A 29 -9.28 -3.43 -12.31
CA VAL A 29 -9.59 -2.00 -12.19
C VAL A 29 -11.03 -1.76 -11.76
N ALA A 30 -12.00 -2.44 -12.39
CA ALA A 30 -13.41 -2.31 -12.08
C ALA A 30 -13.75 -2.68 -10.62
N ARG A 31 -13.01 -3.63 -10.04
CA ARG A 31 -13.22 -4.12 -8.67
C ARG A 31 -12.39 -3.41 -7.60
N SER A 32 -11.37 -2.65 -8.00
CA SER A 32 -10.47 -1.98 -7.05
C SER A 32 -11.04 -0.62 -6.63
N ASP A 33 -11.19 -0.43 -5.33
CA ASP A 33 -11.59 0.85 -4.74
C ASP A 33 -10.39 1.79 -4.53
N TRP A 34 -9.18 1.22 -4.39
CA TRP A 34 -7.96 1.93 -4.05
C TRP A 34 -6.73 1.18 -4.56
N GLY A 35 -5.56 1.84 -4.57
CA GLY A 35 -4.29 1.25 -4.95
C GLY A 35 -3.08 2.06 -4.52
N TYR A 36 -1.89 1.57 -4.85
CA TYR A 36 -0.63 2.28 -4.61
C TYR A 36 -0.20 3.01 -5.88
N VAL A 37 -0.07 4.33 -5.82
CA VAL A 37 0.44 5.17 -6.91
C VAL A 37 1.86 5.58 -6.59
N THR A 38 2.82 5.00 -7.31
CA THR A 38 4.27 5.23 -7.18
C THR A 38 4.74 6.31 -8.14
N THR A 39 5.44 7.31 -7.63
CA THR A 39 6.18 8.34 -8.37
C THR A 39 7.65 8.30 -7.97
N LEU A 40 8.48 9.18 -8.57
CA LEU A 40 9.86 9.37 -8.12
C LEU A 40 9.99 10.74 -7.43
N THR A 41 10.63 10.74 -6.26
CA THR A 41 11.03 11.94 -5.52
C THR A 41 12.53 11.89 -5.37
N ASP A 42 13.24 12.89 -5.92
CA ASP A 42 14.71 12.91 -5.98
C ASP A 42 15.30 11.60 -6.56
N GLY A 43 14.62 11.09 -7.60
CA GLY A 43 14.96 9.86 -8.29
C GLY A 43 14.76 8.58 -7.47
N ALA A 44 14.21 8.64 -6.26
CA ALA A 44 13.84 7.48 -5.45
C ALA A 44 12.33 7.22 -5.52
N PRO A 45 11.88 5.96 -5.55
CA PRO A 45 10.46 5.64 -5.59
C PRO A 45 9.77 6.01 -4.28
N SER A 46 8.63 6.68 -4.41
CA SER A 46 7.72 7.04 -3.31
C SER A 46 6.30 6.75 -3.77
N ALA A 47 5.47 6.16 -2.92
CA ALA A 47 4.09 5.87 -3.27
C ALA A 47 3.09 6.61 -2.39
N ALA A 48 1.86 6.71 -2.87
CA ALA A 48 0.69 7.14 -2.12
C ALA A 48 -0.40 6.09 -2.21
N VAL A 49 -1.14 5.90 -1.12
CA VAL A 49 -2.40 5.14 -1.15
C VAL A 49 -3.49 6.09 -1.65
N LEU A 50 -4.01 5.85 -2.85
CA LEU A 50 -5.05 6.69 -3.45
C LEU A 50 -6.29 5.86 -3.76
N SER A 51 -7.45 6.45 -3.50
CA SER A 51 -8.73 5.89 -3.91
C SER A 51 -9.00 6.19 -5.38
N LEU A 52 -9.54 5.21 -6.11
CA LEU A 52 -9.76 5.31 -7.55
C LEU A 52 -11.16 4.86 -7.97
N SER A 53 -11.56 5.28 -9.16
CA SER A 53 -12.75 4.77 -9.84
C SER A 53 -12.59 4.90 -11.36
N ASP A 54 -13.23 4.00 -12.09
CA ASP A 54 -13.29 3.98 -13.55
C ASP A 54 -14.72 4.05 -14.12
N SER A 55 -15.73 4.13 -13.25
CA SER A 55 -17.14 4.10 -13.60
C SER A 55 -18.01 4.92 -12.63
N ALA A 56 -19.12 5.45 -13.13
CA ALA A 56 -20.16 6.10 -12.33
C ALA A 56 -21.38 5.17 -12.06
N CYS A 57 -21.36 3.95 -12.59
CA CYS A 57 -22.40 2.94 -12.42
C CYS A 57 -21.80 1.55 -12.23
N SER A 58 -22.63 0.63 -11.75
CA SER A 58 -22.25 -0.75 -11.40
C SER A 58 -22.24 -1.72 -12.58
N ASP A 59 -22.80 -1.35 -13.73
CA ASP A 59 -22.86 -2.24 -14.88
C ASP A 59 -21.47 -2.39 -15.51
N ALA A 60 -21.13 -3.62 -15.92
CA ALA A 60 -19.83 -3.91 -16.57
C ALA A 60 -19.54 -2.99 -17.76
N ALA A 61 -20.58 -2.62 -18.52
CA ALA A 61 -20.48 -1.71 -19.66
C ALA A 61 -20.14 -0.24 -19.28
N CYS A 62 -20.36 0.15 -18.01
CA CYS A 62 -20.03 1.48 -17.51
C CYS A 62 -18.55 1.66 -17.17
N HIS A 63 -17.84 0.55 -16.95
CA HIS A 63 -16.43 0.56 -16.58
C HIS A 63 -15.61 0.90 -17.81
N SER A 64 -14.97 2.08 -17.78
CA SER A 64 -14.20 2.60 -18.92
C SER A 64 -12.73 2.17 -18.91
N GLY A 65 -12.23 1.66 -17.77
CA GLY A 65 -10.80 1.47 -17.56
C GLY A 65 -9.99 2.77 -17.43
N ARG A 66 -10.64 3.95 -17.46
CA ARG A 66 -9.97 5.22 -17.15
C ARG A 66 -9.76 5.34 -15.65
N LEU A 67 -8.57 5.74 -15.24
CA LEU A 67 -8.16 5.68 -13.83
C LEU A 67 -8.24 7.07 -13.22
N PHE A 68 -9.35 7.39 -12.56
CA PHE A 68 -9.54 8.68 -11.91
C PHE A 68 -9.19 8.64 -10.42
N PHE A 69 -8.64 9.74 -9.90
CA PHE A 69 -8.26 9.94 -8.50
C PHE A 69 -8.74 11.31 -8.01
N TYR A 70 -9.00 11.46 -6.70
CA TYR A 70 -9.41 12.74 -6.09
C TYR A 70 -8.35 13.23 -5.10
N ILE A 71 -7.43 14.06 -5.56
CA ILE A 71 -6.20 14.37 -4.83
C ILE A 71 -6.25 15.80 -4.28
N ALA A 72 -5.86 16.00 -3.01
CA ALA A 72 -5.76 17.31 -2.38
C ALA A 72 -4.59 18.13 -2.95
N THR A 73 -4.84 19.29 -3.57
CA THR A 73 -3.78 20.10 -4.19
C THR A 73 -3.21 21.19 -3.27
N SER A 74 -3.94 21.60 -2.23
CA SER A 74 -3.41 22.54 -1.21
C SER A 74 -2.44 21.90 -0.21
N VAL A 75 -2.43 20.55 -0.13
CA VAL A 75 -1.58 19.75 0.77
C VAL A 75 -0.36 19.15 0.03
N ALA A 76 -0.32 19.29 -1.30
CA ALA A 76 0.82 18.84 -2.12
C ALA A 76 2.10 19.65 -1.87
N ALA A 77 1.99 20.83 -1.24
CA ALA A 77 3.12 21.70 -0.91
C ALA A 77 3.81 21.36 0.43
N SER A 78 3.27 20.45 1.26
CA SER A 78 3.79 20.21 2.62
C SER A 78 4.08 18.74 2.95
N GLN A 79 4.03 17.83 1.98
CA GLN A 79 4.30 16.39 2.17
C GLN A 79 5.52 15.94 1.35
N PRO A 80 6.47 15.18 1.93
CA PRO A 80 7.51 14.50 1.17
C PRO A 80 6.87 13.55 0.14
N GLY A 81 7.22 13.69 -1.14
CA GLY A 81 6.67 12.90 -2.25
C GLY A 81 5.40 13.43 -2.89
N ALA A 82 4.72 14.41 -2.28
CA ALA A 82 3.64 15.14 -2.94
C ALA A 82 4.15 16.23 -3.90
N SER A 83 5.43 16.58 -3.84
CA SER A 83 6.09 17.46 -4.81
C SER A 83 5.99 16.95 -6.26
N SER A 84 6.00 15.64 -6.48
CA SER A 84 5.80 15.05 -7.81
C SER A 84 4.32 15.08 -8.28
N LEU A 85 3.35 15.24 -7.37
CA LEU A 85 1.94 15.47 -7.71
C LEU A 85 1.62 16.97 -7.80
N ALA A 86 2.49 17.83 -7.25
CA ALA A 86 2.36 19.28 -7.24
C ALA A 86 2.60 19.91 -8.62
N ASP A 87 3.31 19.26 -9.54
CA ASP A 87 3.50 19.68 -10.95
C ASP A 87 2.27 19.38 -11.85
N ALA A 88 1.08 19.39 -11.23
CA ALA A 88 -0.20 18.83 -11.67
C ALA A 88 -0.66 19.20 -13.10
N ASP A 89 -0.23 20.36 -13.62
CA ASP A 89 -0.59 20.84 -14.96
C ASP A 89 0.29 20.24 -16.06
N SER A 90 1.56 19.95 -15.74
CA SER A 90 2.47 19.28 -16.67
C SER A 90 2.36 17.75 -16.58
N GLY A 91 1.87 17.23 -15.46
CA GLY A 91 1.69 15.80 -15.19
C GLY A 91 3.00 15.05 -14.99
N CYS A 92 3.00 14.03 -14.14
CA CYS A 92 4.17 13.27 -13.75
C CYS A 92 4.12 11.83 -14.27
N ASN A 93 5.28 11.17 -14.34
CA ASN A 93 5.33 9.73 -14.55
C ASN A 93 4.88 9.05 -13.25
N ALA A 94 3.95 8.11 -13.36
CA ALA A 94 3.44 7.37 -12.21
C ALA A 94 3.13 5.92 -12.58
N SER A 95 3.14 5.05 -11.57
CA SER A 95 2.78 3.64 -11.68
C SER A 95 1.72 3.30 -10.65
N LEU A 96 0.55 2.82 -11.08
CA LEU A 96 -0.49 2.29 -10.21
C LEU A 96 -0.30 0.79 -10.07
N THR A 97 -0.23 0.30 -8.84
CA THR A 97 -0.26 -1.14 -8.53
C THR A 97 -1.55 -1.51 -7.81
N LEU A 98 -2.24 -2.51 -8.37
CA LEU A 98 -3.44 -3.14 -7.82
C LEU A 98 -3.16 -4.62 -7.53
N SER A 99 -3.73 -5.12 -6.44
CA SER A 99 -3.61 -6.51 -6.03
C SER A 99 -4.98 -7.11 -5.77
N GLN A 100 -5.20 -8.34 -6.22
CA GLN A 100 -6.39 -9.09 -5.86
C GLN A 100 -6.44 -9.32 -4.33
N ALA A 101 -5.29 -9.31 -3.64
CA ALA A 101 -5.24 -9.40 -2.18
C ALA A 101 -5.84 -8.17 -1.47
N ALA A 102 -6.03 -7.06 -2.17
CA ALA A 102 -6.70 -5.85 -1.65
C ALA A 102 -8.23 -5.86 -1.87
N LEU A 103 -8.74 -6.83 -2.64
CA LEU A 103 -10.19 -6.94 -2.90
C LEU A 103 -10.91 -7.54 -1.69
N ASN A 104 -12.23 -7.39 -1.69
CA ASN A 104 -13.07 -7.96 -0.64
C ASN A 104 -12.90 -9.50 -0.50
N ARG A 105 -13.29 -10.04 0.66
CA ARG A 105 -13.13 -11.46 1.01
C ARG A 105 -13.74 -12.47 0.05
N SER A 106 -14.72 -12.09 -0.76
CA SER A 106 -15.37 -13.02 -1.70
C SER A 106 -14.63 -13.15 -3.02
N THR A 107 -13.80 -12.16 -3.37
CA THR A 107 -13.05 -12.12 -4.64
C THR A 107 -11.54 -11.94 -4.47
N GLY A 108 -11.08 -11.71 -3.25
CA GLY A 108 -9.65 -11.58 -2.92
C GLY A 108 -8.93 -12.91 -2.79
N CYS A 109 -7.61 -12.86 -2.70
CA CYS A 109 -6.74 -14.04 -2.70
C CYS A 109 -6.96 -14.97 -1.50
N GLU A 110 -7.42 -14.42 -0.38
CA GLU A 110 -7.84 -15.19 0.80
C GLU A 110 -8.96 -16.19 0.49
N ALA A 111 -9.91 -15.81 -0.38
CA ALA A 111 -11.04 -16.67 -0.77
C ALA A 111 -10.57 -17.98 -1.41
N ALA A 112 -9.41 -17.94 -2.06
CA ALA A 112 -8.80 -19.06 -2.76
C ALA A 112 -7.64 -19.71 -1.98
N ALA A 113 -7.40 -19.28 -0.72
CA ALA A 113 -6.27 -19.68 0.10
C ALA A 113 -4.92 -19.46 -0.62
N LEU A 114 -4.78 -18.31 -1.29
CA LEU A 114 -3.60 -17.92 -2.03
C LEU A 114 -2.80 -16.86 -1.28
N ASP A 115 -1.49 -17.00 -1.34
CA ASP A 115 -0.57 -15.96 -0.90
C ASP A 115 -0.61 -14.76 -1.86
N PRO A 116 -0.45 -13.51 -1.39
CA PRO A 116 -0.42 -12.33 -2.25
C PRO A 116 0.66 -12.36 -3.34
N GLU A 117 1.73 -13.13 -3.16
CA GLU A 117 2.78 -13.28 -4.17
C GLU A 117 2.55 -14.45 -5.13
N ASP A 118 1.64 -15.38 -4.82
CA ASP A 118 1.25 -16.46 -5.72
C ASP A 118 0.75 -15.86 -7.04
N PRO A 119 1.20 -16.34 -8.21
CA PRO A 119 0.83 -15.74 -9.50
C PRO A 119 -0.66 -15.85 -9.82
N ARG A 120 -1.40 -16.76 -9.18
CA ARG A 120 -2.87 -16.86 -9.29
C ARG A 120 -3.60 -15.78 -8.49
N CYS A 121 -2.90 -15.12 -7.57
CA CYS A 121 -3.37 -13.91 -6.92
C CYS A 121 -3.00 -12.74 -7.83
N THR A 122 -3.95 -12.25 -8.62
CA THR A 122 -3.67 -11.30 -9.70
C THR A 122 -3.00 -10.03 -9.20
N LYS A 123 -1.92 -9.64 -9.87
CA LYS A 123 -1.17 -8.40 -9.64
C LYS A 123 -1.12 -7.61 -10.94
N LEU A 124 -1.60 -6.37 -10.90
CA LEU A 124 -1.67 -5.47 -12.05
C LEU A 124 -0.87 -4.20 -11.78
N THR A 125 0.00 -3.85 -12.72
CA THR A 125 0.76 -2.60 -12.71
C THR A 125 0.50 -1.80 -13.98
N LEU A 126 0.03 -0.58 -13.81
CA LEU A 126 -0.34 0.36 -14.87
C LEU A 126 0.59 1.57 -14.80
N SER A 127 1.53 1.71 -15.74
CA SER A 127 2.53 2.79 -15.73
C SER A 127 2.28 3.78 -16.85
N GLY A 128 2.36 5.08 -16.55
CA GLY A 128 1.98 6.11 -17.51
C GLY A 128 2.14 7.53 -16.98
N ARG A 129 1.30 8.44 -17.46
CA ARG A 129 1.29 9.85 -17.04
C ARG A 129 0.06 10.15 -16.19
N LEU A 130 0.28 10.64 -14.98
CA LEU A 130 -0.75 11.13 -14.08
C LEU A 130 -0.83 12.66 -14.21
N ALA A 131 -2.01 13.19 -14.51
CA ALA A 131 -2.19 14.63 -14.69
C ALA A 131 -3.56 15.10 -14.19
N ARG A 132 -3.65 16.38 -13.84
CA ARG A 132 -4.93 17.02 -13.53
C ARG A 132 -5.84 16.96 -14.76
N THR A 133 -7.10 16.59 -14.55
CA THR A 133 -8.10 16.55 -15.63
C THR A 133 -8.61 17.94 -15.97
N GLN A 134 -9.07 18.13 -17.20
CA GLN A 134 -9.73 19.35 -17.66
C GLN A 134 -11.04 19.02 -18.39
N GLY A 135 -11.96 19.99 -18.40
CA GLY A 135 -13.19 19.92 -19.20
C GLY A 135 -14.07 18.68 -18.90
N PRO A 136 -14.55 17.97 -19.93
CA PRO A 136 -15.44 16.81 -19.75
C PRO A 136 -14.83 15.67 -18.91
N ALA A 137 -13.51 15.49 -18.94
CA ALA A 137 -12.84 14.45 -18.16
C ALA A 137 -12.96 14.71 -16.65
N THR A 138 -12.95 15.98 -16.22
CA THR A 138 -13.13 16.36 -14.81
C THR A 138 -14.52 16.01 -14.31
N ALA A 139 -15.56 16.30 -15.11
CA ALA A 139 -16.94 15.98 -14.75
C ALA A 139 -17.15 14.46 -14.68
N LEU A 140 -16.62 13.71 -15.66
CA LEU A 140 -16.70 12.25 -15.68
C LEU A 140 -15.98 11.63 -14.48
N GLY A 141 -14.73 12.03 -14.24
CA GLY A 141 -13.94 11.48 -13.14
C GLY A 141 -14.56 11.81 -11.78
N ARG A 142 -15.06 13.04 -11.59
CA ARG A 142 -15.79 13.40 -10.36
C ARG A 142 -17.03 12.54 -10.16
N ALA A 143 -17.82 12.32 -11.20
CA ALA A 143 -19.01 11.46 -11.12
C ALA A 143 -18.62 10.02 -10.77
N ALA A 144 -17.59 9.48 -11.41
CA ALA A 144 -17.09 8.12 -11.15
C ALA A 144 -16.58 7.96 -9.71
N LEU A 145 -15.77 8.90 -9.24
CA LEU A 145 -15.22 8.92 -7.89
C LEU A 145 -16.33 9.05 -6.85
N PHE A 146 -17.28 9.97 -7.03
CA PHE A 146 -18.37 10.20 -6.07
C PHE A 146 -19.46 9.13 -6.09
N ALA A 147 -19.50 8.28 -7.11
CA ALA A 147 -20.35 7.09 -7.15
C ALA A 147 -19.71 5.94 -6.34
N ARG A 148 -18.40 5.71 -6.52
CA ARG A 148 -17.64 4.68 -5.80
C ARG A 148 -17.38 5.05 -4.33
N HIS A 149 -17.02 6.31 -4.09
CA HIS A 149 -16.56 6.86 -2.81
C HIS A 149 -17.45 8.03 -2.37
N PRO A 150 -18.70 7.76 -1.90
CA PRO A 150 -19.67 8.81 -1.62
C PRO A 150 -19.22 9.81 -0.53
N GLN A 151 -18.32 9.40 0.37
CA GLN A 151 -17.74 10.26 1.40
C GLN A 151 -16.89 11.41 0.85
N MET A 152 -16.30 11.27 -0.35
CA MET A 152 -15.51 12.32 -1.00
C MET A 152 -16.31 13.61 -1.22
N ARG A 153 -17.65 13.53 -1.32
CA ARG A 153 -18.54 14.69 -1.43
C ARG A 153 -18.50 15.62 -0.20
N ARG A 154 -18.12 15.06 0.95
CA ARG A 154 -18.09 15.75 2.25
C ARG A 154 -16.67 16.09 2.69
N TRP A 155 -15.65 15.76 1.90
CA TRP A 155 -14.28 16.11 2.23
C TRP A 155 -14.10 17.64 2.29
N PRO A 156 -13.22 18.17 3.14
CA PRO A 156 -13.09 19.60 3.37
C PRO A 156 -12.70 20.35 2.09
N ALA A 157 -13.57 21.26 1.62
CA ALA A 157 -13.31 22.04 0.42
C ALA A 157 -12.03 22.89 0.50
N SER A 158 -11.65 23.30 1.73
CA SER A 158 -10.41 24.06 2.00
C SER A 158 -9.14 23.32 1.59
N HIS A 159 -9.19 21.99 1.41
CA HIS A 159 -8.04 21.20 1.00
C HIS A 159 -7.83 21.19 -0.54
N GLY A 160 -8.75 21.79 -1.31
CA GLY A 160 -8.57 21.97 -2.75
C GLY A 160 -8.48 20.63 -3.52
N PHE A 161 -9.38 19.69 -3.24
CA PHE A 161 -9.36 18.40 -3.94
C PHE A 161 -9.73 18.54 -5.42
N GLU A 162 -8.91 17.98 -6.30
CA GLU A 162 -9.07 18.00 -7.75
C GLU A 162 -9.01 16.60 -8.36
N VAL A 163 -9.58 16.46 -9.56
CA VAL A 163 -9.65 15.16 -10.25
C VAL A 163 -8.42 14.98 -11.12
N PHE A 164 -7.69 13.90 -10.90
CA PHE A 164 -6.55 13.47 -11.70
C PHE A 164 -6.89 12.21 -12.49
N GLU A 165 -6.18 11.99 -13.59
CA GLU A 165 -6.28 10.79 -14.42
C GLU A 165 -4.89 10.20 -14.67
N LEU A 166 -4.72 8.90 -14.40
CA LEU A 166 -3.56 8.14 -14.88
C LEU A 166 -3.88 7.57 -16.26
N ARG A 167 -3.08 7.97 -17.25
CA ARG A 167 -3.13 7.41 -18.61
C ARG A 167 -2.02 6.38 -18.78
N PRO A 168 -2.32 5.07 -18.65
CA PRO A 168 -1.33 4.02 -18.84
C PRO A 168 -0.76 4.03 -20.27
N ALA A 169 0.56 3.99 -20.36
CA ALA A 169 1.31 3.71 -21.57
C ALA A 169 1.90 2.29 -21.55
N ASP A 170 1.96 1.67 -20.37
CA ASP A 170 2.42 0.31 -20.13
C ASP A 170 1.45 -0.37 -19.16
N VAL A 171 0.99 -1.57 -19.52
CA VAL A 171 0.12 -2.39 -18.67
C VAL A 171 0.81 -3.74 -18.52
N TRP A 172 1.18 -4.07 -17.29
CA TRP A 172 1.83 -5.34 -16.96
C TRP A 172 0.99 -6.07 -15.93
N MET A 173 0.74 -7.35 -16.16
CA MET A 173 -0.07 -8.16 -15.25
C MET A 173 0.53 -9.55 -15.09
N ILE A 174 0.37 -10.12 -13.91
CA ILE A 174 0.51 -11.56 -13.70
C ILE A 174 -0.74 -12.05 -12.96
N ASP A 175 -1.45 -12.99 -13.58
CA ASP A 175 -2.71 -13.56 -13.10
C ASP A 175 -2.72 -15.10 -13.13
N PHE A 176 -1.67 -15.72 -13.67
CA PHE A 176 -1.44 -17.16 -13.62
C PHE A 176 0.03 -17.54 -13.76
N TYR A 177 0.33 -18.84 -13.67
CA TYR A 177 1.66 -19.37 -13.97
C TYR A 177 2.08 -19.09 -15.42
N GLY A 178 3.38 -19.02 -15.68
CA GLY A 178 3.95 -18.72 -17.01
C GLY A 178 4.68 -17.37 -17.08
N GLY A 179 4.55 -16.53 -16.05
CA GLY A 179 5.18 -15.23 -15.96
C GLY A 179 4.18 -14.10 -16.21
N GLY A 180 4.62 -12.85 -16.02
CA GLY A 180 3.76 -11.70 -16.29
C GLY A 180 3.71 -11.35 -17.78
N ALA A 181 2.54 -10.91 -18.23
CA ALA A 181 2.27 -10.50 -19.59
C ALA A 181 2.20 -8.96 -19.70
N HIS A 182 2.65 -8.45 -20.84
CA HIS A 182 2.41 -7.06 -21.24
C HIS A 182 1.13 -6.99 -22.07
N ILE A 183 0.21 -6.12 -21.67
CA ILE A 183 -1.07 -5.90 -22.33
C ILE A 183 -0.97 -4.57 -23.11
N PRO A 184 -1.14 -4.57 -24.44
CA PRO A 184 -1.19 -3.32 -25.19
C PRO A 184 -2.29 -2.39 -24.66
N PRO A 185 -2.04 -1.09 -24.44
CA PRO A 185 -3.06 -0.17 -23.95
C PRO A 185 -4.35 -0.16 -24.80
N GLY A 186 -4.24 -0.36 -26.12
CA GLY A 186 -5.39 -0.50 -27.01
C GLY A 186 -6.30 -1.69 -26.65
N GLU A 187 -5.72 -2.85 -26.36
CA GLU A 187 -6.48 -4.03 -25.91
C GLU A 187 -7.10 -3.80 -24.53
N TYR A 188 -6.35 -3.20 -23.61
CA TYR A 188 -6.87 -2.84 -22.28
C TYR A 188 -8.12 -1.98 -22.36
N TYR A 189 -8.13 -0.92 -23.20
CA TYR A 189 -9.30 -0.05 -23.33
C TYR A 189 -10.45 -0.70 -24.14
N ALA A 190 -10.14 -1.58 -25.09
CA ALA A 190 -11.14 -2.30 -25.86
C ALA A 190 -11.87 -3.39 -25.06
N ALA A 191 -11.23 -3.95 -24.02
CA ALA A 191 -11.78 -5.04 -23.23
C ALA A 191 -12.99 -4.65 -22.38
N THR A 192 -13.89 -5.61 -22.16
CA THR A 192 -14.92 -5.51 -21.12
C THR A 192 -14.45 -6.23 -19.86
N PRO A 193 -14.64 -5.68 -18.64
CA PRO A 193 -14.18 -6.33 -17.41
C PRO A 193 -14.73 -7.76 -17.26
N ARG A 194 -13.84 -8.75 -17.20
CA ARG A 194 -14.18 -10.15 -16.91
C ARG A 194 -13.02 -10.85 -16.19
N HIS A 195 -13.34 -11.62 -15.16
CA HIS A 195 -12.34 -12.41 -14.44
C HIS A 195 -12.10 -13.73 -15.14
N ASN A 196 -10.90 -13.93 -15.70
CA ASN A 196 -10.56 -15.15 -16.45
C ASN A 196 -9.68 -16.13 -15.68
N VAL A 197 -9.24 -15.80 -14.46
CA VAL A 197 -8.49 -16.73 -13.61
C VAL A 197 -9.45 -17.78 -13.03
N PRO A 198 -9.21 -19.08 -13.26
CA PRO A 198 -10.05 -20.13 -12.71
C PRO A 198 -10.08 -20.06 -11.18
N PRO A 199 -11.25 -20.21 -10.54
CA PRO A 199 -11.30 -20.34 -9.09
C PRO A 199 -10.46 -21.55 -8.67
N SER A 200 -9.70 -21.43 -7.58
CA SER A 200 -8.90 -22.56 -7.10
C SER A 200 -9.84 -23.74 -6.79
N ALA A 201 -9.39 -24.97 -7.06
CA ALA A 201 -10.17 -26.20 -6.81
C ALA A 201 -10.59 -26.37 -5.33
N ALA A 202 -10.02 -25.56 -4.42
CA ALA A 202 -10.44 -25.47 -3.03
C ALA A 202 -11.83 -24.82 -2.86
N SER A 203 -12.33 -24.06 -3.84
CA SER A 203 -13.64 -23.40 -3.77
C SER A 203 -14.82 -24.35 -3.95
N THR A 204 -14.64 -25.48 -4.64
CA THR A 204 -15.70 -26.48 -4.88
C THR A 204 -15.84 -27.51 -3.76
N ALA A 205 -14.91 -27.54 -2.79
CA ALA A 205 -14.90 -28.49 -1.68
C ALA A 205 -15.40 -27.89 -0.34
N ALA A 206 -15.77 -26.61 -0.30
CA ALA A 206 -16.12 -25.87 0.92
C ALA A 206 -17.51 -26.20 1.50
N THR A 207 -18.02 -27.42 1.32
CA THR A 207 -19.16 -27.97 2.08
C THR A 207 -18.73 -29.08 3.06
N ALA A 208 -17.43 -29.44 3.11
CA ALA A 208 -16.93 -30.40 4.08
C ALA A 208 -16.06 -29.72 5.14
N ALA A 209 -16.51 -29.84 6.39
CA ALA A 209 -15.93 -29.31 7.62
C ALA A 209 -14.39 -29.19 7.58
N THR A 210 -13.90 -27.94 7.51
CA THR A 210 -12.50 -27.64 7.78
C THR A 210 -12.42 -27.02 9.16
N THR A 211 -11.86 -27.74 10.12
CA THR A 211 -11.21 -27.11 11.29
C THR A 211 -10.10 -26.22 10.76
N ALA A 212 -10.45 -24.96 10.51
CA ALA A 212 -9.50 -23.93 10.16
C ALA A 212 -8.52 -23.78 11.33
N THR A 213 -7.26 -24.17 11.11
CA THR A 213 -6.16 -23.71 11.95
C THR A 213 -6.22 -22.19 11.87
N ALA A 214 -6.59 -21.53 12.97
CA ALA A 214 -6.80 -20.10 13.01
C ALA A 214 -5.56 -19.40 12.43
N ALA A 215 -5.72 -18.78 11.25
CA ALA A 215 -4.84 -17.68 10.86
C ALA A 215 -4.84 -16.74 12.06
N ALA A 216 -3.66 -16.47 12.64
CA ALA A 216 -3.54 -15.67 13.84
C ALA A 216 -4.36 -14.40 13.62
N ALA A 217 -5.46 -14.26 14.36
CA ALA A 217 -6.36 -13.12 14.21
C ALA A 217 -5.50 -11.86 14.33
N THR A 218 -5.52 -11.02 13.29
CA THR A 218 -4.82 -9.73 13.29
C THR A 218 -5.17 -9.04 14.60
N ALA A 219 -4.17 -8.86 15.48
CA ALA A 219 -4.41 -8.21 16.76
C ALA A 219 -5.01 -6.83 16.46
N PRO A 220 -6.02 -6.34 17.21
CA PRO A 220 -6.59 -5.04 16.92
C PRO A 220 -5.49 -3.98 16.87
N PRO A 221 -5.62 -2.94 16.02
CA PRO A 221 -4.65 -1.87 15.99
C PRO A 221 -4.46 -1.31 17.41
N PRO A 222 -3.22 -0.92 17.77
CA PRO A 222 -2.99 -0.22 19.02
C PRO A 222 -3.96 0.95 19.13
N ALA A 223 -4.47 1.20 20.33
CA ALA A 223 -5.36 2.33 20.56
C ALA A 223 -4.69 3.63 20.03
N ARG A 224 -5.48 4.50 19.38
CA ARG A 224 -4.98 5.74 18.75
C ARG A 224 -4.26 6.70 19.70
N ASN A 225 -4.41 6.50 21.02
CA ASN A 225 -3.67 7.23 22.04
C ASN A 225 -2.26 6.68 22.32
N ARG A 226 -1.79 5.67 21.57
CA ARG A 226 -0.40 5.20 21.59
C ARG A 226 0.44 6.01 20.60
N SER A 227 1.77 5.90 20.73
CA SER A 227 2.73 6.54 19.83
C SER A 227 2.56 6.08 18.37
N SER A 228 2.66 7.01 17.41
CA SER A 228 2.71 6.74 15.96
C SER A 228 3.73 5.65 15.60
N ALA A 229 4.89 5.63 16.26
CA ALA A 229 5.91 4.59 16.08
C ALA A 229 5.39 3.16 16.31
N SER A 230 4.59 2.97 17.36
CA SER A 230 4.00 1.66 17.69
C SER A 230 2.93 1.24 16.68
N LEU A 231 2.13 2.19 16.18
CA LEU A 231 1.12 1.90 15.15
C LEU A 231 1.77 1.58 13.79
N ALA A 232 2.79 2.35 13.39
CA ALA A 232 3.57 2.06 12.18
C ALA A 232 4.21 0.67 12.24
N ARG A 233 4.79 0.29 13.39
CA ARG A 233 5.33 -1.06 13.59
C ARG A 233 4.28 -2.15 13.62
N TRP A 234 3.14 -1.90 14.26
CA TRP A 234 2.01 -2.81 14.22
C TRP A 234 1.52 -3.03 12.78
N LEU A 235 1.43 -1.97 11.98
CA LEU A 235 0.98 -2.03 10.59
C LEU A 235 1.92 -2.93 9.78
N VAL A 236 3.23 -2.66 9.81
CA VAL A 236 4.22 -3.46 9.09
C VAL A 236 4.21 -4.93 9.52
N TYR A 237 4.15 -5.19 10.84
CA TYR A 237 4.12 -6.55 11.36
C TYR A 237 2.87 -7.33 10.91
N HIS A 238 1.72 -6.67 10.80
CA HIS A 238 0.47 -7.31 10.42
C HIS A 238 0.24 -7.37 8.91
N SER A 239 0.92 -6.54 8.12
CA SER A 239 0.92 -6.62 6.66
C SER A 239 1.62 -7.90 6.20
N GLY A 240 0.89 -8.77 5.50
CA GLY A 240 1.48 -9.91 4.80
C GLY A 240 2.11 -9.50 3.48
N TRP A 241 1.73 -8.37 2.90
CA TRP A 241 2.25 -7.93 1.61
C TRP A 241 2.44 -6.41 1.59
N SER A 242 3.21 -5.95 0.61
CA SER A 242 3.47 -4.53 0.36
C SER A 242 3.53 -4.24 -1.13
N SER A 243 3.35 -2.97 -1.50
CA SER A 243 3.79 -2.49 -2.82
C SER A 243 5.28 -2.14 -2.75
N LEU A 244 6.09 -2.81 -3.58
CA LEU A 244 7.50 -2.54 -3.80
C LEU A 244 7.63 -1.55 -4.95
N GLY A 245 8.04 -0.32 -4.66
CA GLY A 245 8.38 0.69 -5.67
C GLY A 245 9.85 0.59 -6.10
N THR A 246 10.08 0.66 -7.40
CA THR A 246 11.40 0.58 -8.05
C THR A 246 11.59 1.65 -9.12
N VAL A 247 12.84 1.84 -9.56
CA VAL A 247 13.19 2.63 -10.74
C VAL A 247 13.35 1.67 -11.92
N SER A 248 12.46 1.75 -12.90
CA SER A 248 12.37 0.73 -13.94
C SER A 248 13.48 0.84 -14.99
N VAL A 249 14.24 -0.23 -15.17
CA VAL A 249 15.22 -0.33 -16.27
C VAL A 249 14.50 -0.40 -17.61
N ARG A 250 13.45 -1.22 -17.71
CA ARG A 250 12.68 -1.43 -18.95
C ARG A 250 11.95 -0.16 -19.41
N LEU A 251 11.48 0.66 -18.46
CA LEU A 251 10.76 1.90 -18.75
C LEU A 251 11.66 3.14 -18.70
N GLY A 252 12.98 2.99 -18.84
CA GLY A 252 13.92 4.11 -18.99
C GLY A 252 14.03 5.01 -17.76
N GLY A 253 14.06 4.41 -16.56
CA GLY A 253 14.19 5.13 -15.29
C GLY A 253 12.87 5.68 -14.73
N ARG A 254 11.72 5.28 -15.29
CA ARG A 254 10.40 5.67 -14.78
C ARG A 254 10.04 4.91 -13.50
N PRO A 255 9.16 5.46 -12.64
CA PRO A 255 8.66 4.72 -11.49
C PRO A 255 7.90 3.48 -11.95
N TRP A 256 8.09 2.39 -11.22
CA TRP A 256 7.34 1.16 -11.38
C TRP A 256 7.11 0.55 -10.00
N SER A 257 6.11 -0.32 -9.88
CA SER A 257 5.90 -1.04 -8.64
C SER A 257 5.25 -2.40 -8.85
N ASN A 258 5.44 -3.31 -7.89
CA ASN A 258 4.84 -4.63 -7.88
C ASN A 258 4.42 -5.04 -6.45
N VAL A 259 3.61 -6.07 -6.34
CA VAL A 259 3.20 -6.64 -5.05
C VAL A 259 4.21 -7.69 -4.60
N ARG A 260 4.65 -7.58 -3.35
CA ARG A 260 5.51 -8.58 -2.70
C ARG A 260 4.98 -9.02 -1.36
N SER A 261 5.10 -10.32 -1.12
CA SER A 261 4.92 -10.88 0.21
C SER A 261 6.09 -10.46 1.08
N VAL A 262 5.80 -10.12 2.34
CA VAL A 262 6.78 -9.58 3.27
C VAL A 262 6.64 -10.16 4.66
N ALA A 263 7.78 -10.26 5.35
CA ALA A 263 7.82 -10.54 6.77
C ALA A 263 8.95 -9.77 7.45
N ASP A 264 8.71 -9.20 8.63
CA ASP A 264 9.72 -8.45 9.38
C ASP A 264 10.19 -9.17 10.67
N GLY A 265 9.60 -10.33 10.99
CA GLY A 265 9.91 -11.18 12.14
C GLY A 265 8.66 -11.84 12.73
N LEU A 266 8.79 -12.44 13.93
CA LEU A 266 7.69 -13.10 14.64
C LEU A 266 7.58 -12.55 16.07
N GLY A 267 6.39 -12.05 16.44
CA GLY A 267 6.14 -11.48 17.77
C GLY A 267 7.17 -10.42 18.15
N ALA A 268 7.82 -10.61 19.30
CA ALA A 268 8.85 -9.70 19.81
C ALA A 268 10.12 -9.63 18.93
N ASN A 269 10.34 -10.60 18.05
CA ASN A 269 11.48 -10.63 17.12
C ASN A 269 11.19 -9.89 15.81
N SER A 270 10.04 -9.22 15.68
CA SER A 270 9.79 -8.25 14.62
C SER A 270 10.85 -7.15 14.67
N THR A 271 11.46 -6.89 13.52
CA THR A 271 12.58 -5.95 13.37
C THR A 271 12.14 -4.59 12.84
N GLY A 272 10.94 -4.48 12.25
CA GLY A 272 10.55 -3.31 11.47
C GLY A 272 11.32 -3.16 10.15
N LYS A 273 12.15 -4.14 9.76
CA LYS A 273 12.83 -4.19 8.47
C LYS A 273 12.25 -5.35 7.66
N PRO A 274 11.19 -5.10 6.86
CA PRO A 274 10.58 -6.12 6.02
C PRO A 274 11.61 -6.83 5.14
N VAL A 275 11.47 -8.13 5.08
CA VAL A 275 12.16 -9.00 4.12
C VAL A 275 11.17 -9.45 3.07
N LEU A 276 11.64 -9.50 1.84
CA LEU A 276 10.89 -9.93 0.65
C LEU A 276 11.75 -10.86 -0.20
N TYR A 277 11.10 -11.63 -1.07
CA TYR A 277 11.75 -12.45 -2.08
C TYR A 277 11.51 -11.86 -3.47
N LEU A 278 12.54 -11.80 -4.32
CA LEU A 278 12.40 -11.40 -5.72
C LEU A 278 12.79 -12.57 -6.63
N PRO A 279 11.83 -13.15 -7.39
CA PRO A 279 12.12 -14.13 -8.43
C PRO A 279 13.01 -13.52 -9.54
N PHE A 280 13.96 -14.28 -10.09
CA PHE A 280 14.84 -13.77 -11.16
C PHE A 280 14.13 -13.27 -12.43
N PRO A 281 13.00 -13.87 -12.88
CA PRO A 281 12.26 -13.38 -14.04
C PRO A 281 11.45 -12.11 -13.76
N ASP A 282 11.32 -11.70 -12.49
CA ASP A 282 10.49 -10.56 -12.14
C ASP A 282 11.13 -9.23 -12.55
N PRO A 283 10.37 -8.27 -13.12
CA PRO A 283 10.93 -6.97 -13.48
C PRO A 283 11.56 -6.21 -12.29
N SER A 284 10.98 -6.30 -11.09
CA SER A 284 11.55 -5.66 -9.90
C SER A 284 12.91 -6.25 -9.52
N TYR A 285 13.20 -7.53 -9.83
CA TYR A 285 14.54 -8.08 -9.61
C TYR A 285 15.58 -7.33 -10.45
N ARG A 286 15.28 -7.11 -11.74
CA ARG A 286 16.18 -6.40 -12.65
C ARG A 286 16.35 -4.94 -12.27
N ASP A 287 15.27 -4.30 -11.84
CA ASP A 287 15.32 -2.93 -11.37
C ASP A 287 16.21 -2.78 -10.13
N ILE A 288 16.05 -3.65 -9.13
CA ILE A 288 16.82 -3.60 -7.88
C ILE A 288 18.31 -3.91 -8.07
N GLU A 289 18.67 -4.77 -9.02
CA GLU A 289 20.08 -5.02 -9.34
C GLU A 289 20.76 -3.80 -10.00
N ALA A 290 20.00 -2.95 -10.69
CA ALA A 290 20.51 -1.73 -11.33
C ALA A 290 20.47 -0.51 -10.39
N GLU A 291 19.42 -0.40 -9.58
CA GLU A 291 19.20 0.69 -8.62
C GLU A 291 18.57 0.09 -7.35
N PRO A 292 19.36 -0.09 -6.26
CA PRO A 292 18.87 -0.75 -5.06
C PRO A 292 18.01 0.16 -4.18
N ARG A 293 17.87 1.45 -4.50
CA ARG A 293 16.90 2.33 -3.82
C ARG A 293 15.47 1.93 -4.19
N ALA A 294 14.68 1.68 -3.16
CA ALA A 294 13.32 1.17 -3.27
C ALA A 294 12.40 1.79 -2.23
N SER A 295 11.10 1.57 -2.37
CA SER A 295 10.13 1.82 -1.31
C SER A 295 9.24 0.61 -1.05
N LEU A 296 8.83 0.45 0.20
CA LEU A 296 7.79 -0.49 0.61
C LEU A 296 6.63 0.30 1.20
N SER A 297 5.44 0.08 0.66
CA SER A 297 4.24 0.80 1.05
C SER A 297 3.18 -0.12 1.63
N PHE A 298 2.59 0.33 2.72
CA PHE A 298 1.65 -0.41 3.56
C PHE A 298 0.41 0.43 3.81
N SER A 299 -0.75 -0.23 3.80
CA SER A 299 -2.03 0.38 4.14
C SER A 299 -2.80 -0.54 5.09
N GLN A 300 -3.47 0.05 6.08
CA GLN A 300 -4.42 -0.67 6.91
C GLN A 300 -5.57 -1.25 6.07
N ALA A 301 -5.86 -0.68 4.90
CA ALA A 301 -6.82 -1.21 3.94
C ALA A 301 -6.39 -2.56 3.34
N SER A 302 -5.08 -2.86 3.31
CA SER A 302 -4.53 -4.16 2.89
C SER A 302 -4.68 -5.28 3.93
N LEU A 303 -5.03 -4.95 5.17
CA LEU A 303 -5.11 -5.95 6.22
C LEU A 303 -6.37 -6.78 6.04
N ALA A 304 -6.22 -8.10 6.05
CA ALA A 304 -7.32 -9.04 6.24
C ALA A 304 -8.21 -8.51 7.37
N GLY A 305 -9.50 -8.25 7.09
CA GLY A 305 -10.42 -7.68 8.08
C GLY A 305 -10.24 -8.38 9.43
N ALA A 306 -9.87 -7.63 10.47
CA ALA A 306 -9.59 -8.20 11.78
C ALA A 306 -10.80 -9.03 12.22
N ALA A 307 -10.60 -10.31 12.56
CA ALA A 307 -11.65 -11.11 13.15
C ALA A 307 -11.87 -10.69 14.61
N PRO A 308 -13.11 -10.45 15.04
CA PRO A 308 -13.50 -10.82 16.38
C PRO A 308 -14.70 -11.76 16.33
N GLY A 309 -14.51 -12.97 16.84
CA GLY A 309 -15.59 -13.90 17.11
C GLY A 309 -15.08 -15.00 18.00
N ARG A 310 -15.35 -14.88 19.29
CA ARG A 310 -15.12 -15.95 20.28
C ARG A 310 -15.63 -17.27 19.71
N ALA A 311 -14.87 -18.34 19.92
CA ALA A 311 -15.36 -19.70 19.75
C ALA A 311 -16.72 -19.83 20.48
N GLY A 312 -17.82 -19.96 19.73
CA GLY A 312 -19.14 -20.29 20.29
C GLY A 312 -20.31 -19.30 20.09
N GLY A 313 -20.26 -18.31 19.20
CA GLY A 313 -21.43 -17.45 18.91
C GLY A 313 -21.55 -17.07 17.44
N GLN A 314 -22.78 -16.91 16.94
CA GLN A 314 -23.11 -16.57 15.55
C GLN A 314 -22.14 -15.55 14.94
N ALA A 315 -21.56 -15.89 13.78
CA ALA A 315 -20.55 -15.11 13.10
C ALA A 315 -21.12 -13.74 12.66
N SER A 316 -20.83 -12.70 13.43
CA SER A 316 -20.97 -11.33 12.93
C SER A 316 -19.94 -11.12 11.81
N PRO A 317 -20.28 -10.42 10.71
CA PRO A 317 -19.28 -10.03 9.73
C PRO A 317 -18.18 -9.23 10.46
N PRO A 318 -16.90 -9.49 10.18
CA PRO A 318 -15.83 -8.76 10.83
C PRO A 318 -15.93 -7.28 10.48
N PRO A 319 -15.42 -6.39 11.36
CA PRO A 319 -15.43 -4.96 11.12
C PRO A 319 -14.79 -4.64 9.76
N PRO A 320 -15.32 -3.65 9.02
CA PRO A 320 -14.73 -3.19 7.78
C PRO A 320 -13.28 -2.76 8.00
N THR A 321 -12.43 -2.99 6.99
CA THR A 321 -11.06 -2.46 6.98
C THR A 321 -11.11 -0.94 7.15
N CYS A 322 -10.09 -0.40 7.84
CA CYS A 322 -10.04 1.00 8.23
C CYS A 322 -11.22 1.52 9.06
N GLY A 323 -12.06 0.66 9.63
CA GLY A 323 -13.23 1.11 10.39
C GLY A 323 -14.34 1.69 9.48
N GLY A 324 -14.30 1.38 8.19
CA GLY A 324 -15.34 1.76 7.22
C GLY A 324 -15.16 3.14 6.59
N VAL A 325 -14.07 3.84 6.87
CA VAL A 325 -13.69 5.07 6.16
C VAL A 325 -12.98 4.74 4.84
N ASP A 326 -12.84 5.76 4.00
CA ASP A 326 -12.07 5.70 2.76
C ASP A 326 -10.64 5.20 2.99
N PRO A 327 -10.07 4.37 2.10
CA PRO A 327 -8.64 4.03 2.14
C PRO A 327 -7.70 5.24 2.09
N GLU A 328 -8.16 6.39 1.57
CA GLU A 328 -7.41 7.65 1.55
C GLU A 328 -7.63 8.52 2.80
N ASP A 329 -8.62 8.20 3.65
CA ASP A 329 -8.86 8.91 4.90
C ASP A 329 -7.63 8.75 5.82
N PRO A 330 -7.07 9.84 6.40
CA PRO A 330 -5.85 9.77 7.20
C PRO A 330 -5.92 8.84 8.42
N THR A 331 -7.13 8.53 8.90
CA THR A 331 -7.33 7.59 10.01
C THR A 331 -7.27 6.12 9.58
N CYS A 332 -7.24 5.85 8.28
CA CYS A 332 -6.84 4.59 7.66
C CYS A 332 -5.31 4.58 7.55
N ALA A 333 -4.63 4.01 8.55
CA ALA A 333 -3.20 4.19 8.70
C ALA A 333 -2.42 3.68 7.47
N ARG A 334 -1.44 4.46 7.01
CA ARG A 334 -0.58 4.12 5.87
C ARG A 334 0.86 4.54 6.10
N LEU A 335 1.79 3.67 5.72
CA LEU A 335 3.22 3.86 5.90
C LEU A 335 3.93 3.66 4.56
N HIS A 336 4.80 4.60 4.21
CA HIS A 336 5.74 4.49 3.10
C HIS A 336 7.15 4.48 3.68
N LEU A 337 7.86 3.38 3.51
CA LEU A 337 9.27 3.23 3.87
C LEU A 337 10.11 3.41 2.61
N SER A 338 11.01 4.38 2.57
CA SER A 338 12.01 4.52 1.51
C SER A 338 13.37 4.11 2.04
N GLY A 339 14.16 3.43 1.22
CA GLY A 339 15.43 2.87 1.67
C GLY A 339 16.18 2.15 0.57
N THR A 340 17.14 1.33 0.99
CA THR A 340 17.92 0.47 0.09
C THR A 340 17.61 -0.99 0.36
N LEU A 341 17.29 -1.76 -0.67
CA LEU A 341 17.17 -3.21 -0.54
C LEU A 341 18.56 -3.84 -0.52
N ARG A 342 18.87 -4.57 0.55
CA ARG A 342 20.12 -5.31 0.71
C ARG A 342 19.88 -6.79 0.46
N PRO A 343 20.67 -7.42 -0.43
CA PRO A 343 20.57 -8.85 -0.65
C PRO A 343 20.95 -9.60 0.63
N LEU A 344 20.17 -10.62 0.96
CA LEU A 344 20.51 -11.57 2.01
C LEU A 344 21.31 -12.73 1.43
N THR A 345 22.21 -13.29 2.24
CA THR A 345 22.98 -14.49 1.88
C THR A 345 22.18 -15.78 2.09
N THR A 346 21.03 -15.69 2.75
CA THR A 346 20.15 -16.82 3.02
C THR A 346 19.48 -17.30 1.73
N LYS A 347 19.26 -18.61 1.63
CA LYS A 347 18.49 -19.24 0.56
C LYS A 347 17.05 -19.56 0.95
N ALA A 348 16.75 -19.47 2.24
CA ALA A 348 15.47 -19.77 2.86
C ALA A 348 15.29 -18.85 4.06
N ASP A 349 14.05 -18.53 4.40
CA ASP A 349 13.77 -17.62 5.51
C ASP A 349 12.52 -18.06 6.28
N ALA A 350 12.74 -18.53 7.51
CA ALA A 350 11.71 -19.10 8.37
C ALA A 350 10.60 -18.09 8.76
N ARG A 351 10.84 -16.78 8.63
CA ARG A 351 9.82 -15.76 8.85
C ARG A 351 8.62 -15.97 7.93
N PHE A 352 8.86 -16.39 6.68
CA PHE A 352 7.80 -16.66 5.72
C PHE A 352 6.98 -17.89 6.09
N CYS A 353 7.57 -18.94 6.70
CA CYS A 353 6.80 -20.15 7.02
C CYS A 353 5.61 -19.85 7.95
N ALA A 354 5.80 -18.93 8.92
CA ALA A 354 4.76 -18.57 9.88
C ALA A 354 3.84 -17.45 9.37
N ARG A 355 4.32 -16.55 8.51
CA ARG A 355 3.54 -15.41 7.99
C ARG A 355 2.80 -15.73 6.69
N HIS A 356 3.25 -16.73 5.93
CA HIS A 356 2.79 -17.09 4.59
C HIS A 356 2.49 -18.59 4.47
N PRO A 357 1.50 -19.12 5.22
CA PRO A 357 1.21 -20.56 5.25
C PRO A 357 0.77 -21.13 3.89
N HIS A 358 0.27 -20.27 3.00
CA HIS A 358 -0.17 -20.62 1.64
C HIS A 358 0.95 -20.53 0.59
N ALA A 359 2.15 -20.09 0.97
CA ALA A 359 3.32 -20.01 0.10
C ALA A 359 4.56 -20.57 0.79
N ARG A 360 4.52 -21.87 1.14
CA ARG A 360 5.69 -22.57 1.71
C ARG A 360 6.96 -22.43 0.87
N TRP A 361 6.83 -22.32 -0.45
CA TRP A 361 7.95 -22.06 -1.35
C TRP A 361 8.73 -20.79 -0.99
N LEU A 362 8.10 -19.75 -0.41
CA LEU A 362 8.79 -18.55 0.09
C LEU A 362 9.69 -18.81 1.30
N CYS A 363 9.50 -19.92 2.01
CA CYS A 363 10.34 -20.26 3.14
C CYS A 363 11.27 -21.46 2.90
N GLU A 364 11.04 -22.21 1.81
CA GLU A 364 11.78 -23.43 1.47
C GLU A 364 12.85 -23.24 0.37
N GLY A 365 13.07 -22.01 -0.12
CA GLY A 365 14.05 -21.79 -1.20
C GLY A 365 13.72 -20.67 -2.16
N GLY A 366 12.47 -20.19 -2.14
CA GLY A 366 11.93 -19.28 -3.14
C GLY A 366 11.25 -20.02 -4.29
N ALA A 367 10.94 -19.27 -5.36
CA ALA A 367 10.32 -19.81 -6.56
C ALA A 367 11.25 -20.78 -7.32
N HIS A 368 10.67 -21.74 -8.04
CA HIS A 368 11.42 -22.69 -8.89
C HIS A 368 12.24 -22.01 -10.00
N THR A 369 11.92 -20.77 -10.36
CA THR A 369 12.66 -19.93 -11.30
C THR A 369 13.92 -19.29 -10.69
N GLY A 370 14.20 -19.58 -9.41
CA GLY A 370 15.26 -18.93 -8.65
C GLY A 370 14.91 -17.48 -8.29
N GLY A 371 15.75 -16.88 -7.47
CA GLY A 371 15.55 -15.53 -6.96
C GLY A 371 16.45 -15.24 -5.77
N ARG A 372 16.18 -14.12 -5.11
CA ARG A 372 16.98 -13.66 -3.97
C ARG A 372 16.11 -12.98 -2.92
N TYR A 373 16.46 -13.17 -1.65
CA TYR A 373 15.84 -12.45 -0.54
C TYR A 373 16.52 -11.11 -0.33
N TYR A 374 15.74 -10.11 0.03
CA TYR A 374 16.21 -8.77 0.34
C TYR A 374 15.59 -8.27 1.64
N ALA A 375 16.35 -7.51 2.41
CA ALA A 375 15.83 -6.72 3.52
C ALA A 375 15.92 -5.24 3.16
N ILE A 376 14.89 -4.45 3.49
CA ILE A 376 14.99 -2.99 3.38
C ILE A 376 15.81 -2.41 4.54
N GLU A 377 16.76 -1.55 4.19
CA GLU A 377 17.38 -0.60 5.12
C GLU A 377 16.67 0.75 4.96
N PRO A 378 15.69 1.08 5.82
CA PRO A 378 14.95 2.32 5.70
C PRO A 378 15.85 3.52 5.99
N THR A 379 15.78 4.53 5.14
CA THR A 379 16.49 5.82 5.29
C THR A 379 15.54 6.96 5.56
N SER A 380 14.30 6.86 5.11
CA SER A 380 13.21 7.77 5.44
C SER A 380 11.87 7.02 5.51
N LEU A 381 10.89 7.67 6.14
CA LEU A 381 9.52 7.18 6.17
C LEU A 381 8.53 8.33 6.12
N VAL A 382 7.34 8.04 5.61
CA VAL A 382 6.17 8.91 5.71
C VAL A 382 5.04 8.07 6.27
N PHE A 383 4.42 8.53 7.35
CA PHE A 383 3.38 7.80 8.06
C PHE A 383 2.17 8.70 8.29
N PHE A 384 0.99 8.22 7.92
CA PHE A 384 -0.28 8.85 8.27
C PHE A 384 -1.05 7.91 9.18
N ASP A 385 -1.44 8.40 10.34
CA ASP A 385 -2.24 7.69 11.34
C ASP A 385 -3.46 8.46 11.83
N ASP A 386 -3.51 9.77 11.58
CA ASP A 386 -4.64 10.64 11.89
C ASP A 386 -4.64 11.89 10.98
N TYR A 387 -5.62 12.76 11.18
CA TYR A 387 -5.67 14.08 10.57
C TYR A 387 -4.48 14.96 11.01
N GLY A 388 -4.15 15.97 10.21
CA GLY A 388 -3.05 16.91 10.49
C GLY A 388 -1.80 16.72 9.63
N GLY A 389 -1.79 15.72 8.74
CA GLY A 389 -0.68 15.42 7.84
C GLY A 389 0.14 14.22 8.30
N ALA A 390 1.32 14.03 7.72
CA ALA A 390 2.23 12.97 8.15
C ALA A 390 2.67 13.16 9.61
N ALA A 391 2.69 12.06 10.36
CA ALA A 391 3.20 12.01 11.72
C ALA A 391 4.67 12.41 11.76
N ALA A 392 5.04 13.19 12.78
CA ALA A 392 6.44 13.47 13.10
C ALA A 392 7.09 12.20 13.68
N LEU A 393 7.60 11.34 12.79
CA LEU A 393 8.18 10.05 13.14
C LEU A 393 9.50 9.85 12.39
N SER A 394 10.59 9.61 13.13
CA SER A 394 11.87 9.24 12.54
C SER A 394 12.02 7.73 12.33
N VAL A 395 12.92 7.33 11.44
CA VAL A 395 13.30 5.92 11.25
C VAL A 395 13.82 5.30 12.55
N ALA A 396 14.59 6.04 13.35
CA ALA A 396 15.13 5.56 14.61
C ALA A 396 14.03 5.23 15.63
N GLU A 397 13.04 6.11 15.78
CA GLU A 397 11.88 5.87 16.66
C GLU A 397 11.03 4.69 16.17
N TYR A 398 10.81 4.59 14.86
CA TYR A 398 10.12 3.46 14.24
C TYR A 398 10.84 2.13 14.53
N LEU A 399 12.16 2.07 14.31
CA LEU A 399 12.94 0.85 14.56
C LEU A 399 13.04 0.50 16.06
N ALA A 400 13.01 1.50 16.94
CA ALA A 400 13.06 1.29 18.40
C ALA A 400 11.72 0.83 19.00
N ALA A 401 10.60 1.02 18.30
CA ALA A 401 9.27 0.62 18.78
C ALA A 401 9.05 -0.91 18.69
N SER A 402 7.92 -1.39 19.24
CA SER A 402 7.51 -2.81 19.17
C SER A 402 6.11 -2.92 18.56
N PRO A 403 5.85 -3.93 17.69
CA PRO A 403 4.53 -4.10 17.08
C PRO A 403 3.46 -4.58 18.07
N LEU A 404 3.87 -5.14 19.23
CA LEU A 404 2.95 -5.57 20.29
C LEU A 404 2.49 -4.39 21.17
N GLY A 405 3.11 -3.22 20.98
CA GLY A 405 3.01 -2.05 21.84
C GLY A 405 3.57 -2.31 23.25
N LEU A 406 3.73 -1.24 24.03
CA LEU A 406 4.03 -1.39 25.45
C LEU A 406 2.86 -2.13 26.15
N PRO A 407 3.13 -2.99 27.15
CA PRO A 407 2.06 -3.54 27.97
C PRO A 407 1.24 -2.38 28.54
N ALA A 408 -0.09 -2.53 28.58
CA ALA A 408 -0.98 -1.50 29.10
C ALA A 408 -0.44 -0.99 30.45
N PRO A 409 -0.34 0.33 30.67
CA PRO A 409 0.17 0.83 31.92
C PRO A 409 -0.70 0.31 33.06
N ARG A 410 -0.05 -0.16 34.14
CA ARG A 410 -0.75 -0.59 35.36
C ARG A 410 -1.72 0.53 35.81
N PRO A 411 -2.85 0.20 36.44
CA PRO A 411 -4.01 1.10 36.63
C PRO A 411 -3.73 2.49 37.24
N ARG A 412 -2.58 2.68 37.90
CA ARG A 412 -2.18 3.97 38.48
C ARG A 412 -1.94 5.09 37.46
N VAL A 413 -1.49 4.78 36.24
CA VAL A 413 -1.20 5.81 35.21
C VAL A 413 -2.43 6.10 34.34
N ALA A 414 -3.36 5.15 34.21
CA ALA A 414 -4.62 5.34 33.48
C ALA A 414 -5.53 6.40 34.13
N ALA A 415 -5.51 6.50 35.47
CA ALA A 415 -6.26 7.53 36.20
C ALA A 415 -5.72 8.94 35.94
N ALA A 416 -4.40 9.10 35.79
CA ALA A 416 -3.78 10.38 35.44
C ALA A 416 -4.14 10.81 34.01
N TYR A 417 -4.12 9.88 33.06
CA TYR A 417 -4.52 10.14 31.67
C TYR A 417 -6.02 10.47 31.52
N GLN A 418 -6.90 9.80 32.27
CA GLN A 418 -8.32 10.18 32.30
C GLN A 418 -8.55 11.58 32.87
N ARG A 419 -7.77 11.97 33.89
CA ARG A 419 -7.86 13.32 34.46
C ARG A 419 -7.48 14.40 33.45
N VAL A 420 -6.36 14.23 32.74
CA VAL A 420 -5.91 15.18 31.70
C VAL A 420 -6.89 15.23 30.53
N ARG A 421 -7.51 14.10 30.16
CA ARG A 421 -8.55 14.06 29.11
C ARG A 421 -9.81 14.82 29.52
N LEU A 422 -10.31 14.62 30.73
CA LEU A 422 -11.49 15.33 31.24
C LEU A 422 -11.23 16.84 31.38
N GLU A 423 -10.01 17.21 31.80
CA GLU A 423 -9.60 18.62 31.85
C GLU A 423 -9.57 19.24 30.44
N ASN A 424 -9.04 18.54 29.43
CA ASN A 424 -9.05 19.05 28.04
C ASN A 424 -10.45 19.09 27.41
N GLU A 425 -11.31 18.10 27.66
CA GLU A 425 -12.72 18.12 27.21
C GLU A 425 -13.49 19.28 27.88
N TYR A 426 -13.20 19.60 29.14
CA TYR A 426 -13.76 20.76 29.84
C TYR A 426 -13.33 22.10 29.22
N TYR A 427 -12.04 22.27 28.90
CA TYR A 427 -11.54 23.49 28.24
C TYR A 427 -12.10 23.68 26.83
N THR A 428 -12.28 22.60 26.08
CA THR A 428 -12.86 22.64 24.72
C THR A 428 -14.34 23.07 24.76
N THR A 429 -15.08 22.60 25.76
CA THR A 429 -16.48 22.97 25.96
C THR A 429 -16.64 24.43 26.41
N LEU A 430 -15.74 24.93 27.26
CA LEU A 430 -15.74 26.33 27.69
C LEU A 430 -15.43 27.31 26.54
N LEU A 431 -14.55 26.93 25.61
CA LEU A 431 -14.24 27.74 24.44
C LEU A 431 -15.42 27.81 23.45
N GLN A 432 -16.22 26.76 23.34
CA GLN A 432 -17.43 26.75 22.52
C GLN A 432 -18.60 27.55 23.12
N LEU A 433 -18.64 27.71 24.44
CA LEU A 433 -19.64 28.52 25.14
C LEU A 433 -19.28 30.01 25.21
N ALA A 434 -18.05 30.38 24.83
CA ALA A 434 -17.54 31.75 24.92
C ALA A 434 -17.66 32.57 23.62
N GLU A 435 -18.30 32.06 22.57
CA GLU A 435 -18.58 32.87 21.37
C GLU A 435 -19.81 33.79 21.60
N PRO A 436 -19.67 35.13 21.48
CA PRO A 436 -20.82 36.02 21.58
C PRO A 436 -21.63 35.97 20.28
N THR A 437 -22.89 35.55 20.39
CA THR A 437 -23.89 35.62 19.33
C THR A 437 -24.10 37.08 18.90
N ARG A 438 -23.85 37.35 17.63
CA ARG A 438 -24.08 38.66 17.01
C ARG A 438 -25.43 38.67 16.29
N ALA A 439 -26.46 39.26 16.90
CA ALA A 439 -27.68 39.66 16.20
C ALA A 439 -28.47 40.77 16.94
N GLY A 440 -28.54 41.95 16.32
CA GLY A 440 -29.80 42.66 16.04
C GLY A 440 -30.60 43.37 17.15
N ALA A 441 -30.54 44.72 17.10
CA ALA A 441 -31.65 45.68 17.19
C ALA A 441 -32.25 46.15 18.55
N ALA A 442 -32.11 47.49 18.73
CA ALA A 442 -33.09 48.50 19.14
C ALA A 442 -33.64 48.59 20.59
N GLY A 443 -33.36 49.75 21.21
CA GLY A 443 -34.39 50.54 21.91
C GLY A 443 -34.34 50.57 23.45
N GLY A 444 -34.37 51.79 24.01
CA GLY A 444 -34.87 52.06 25.36
C GLY A 444 -33.81 52.26 26.44
N GLY A 445 -33.65 53.50 26.91
CA GLY A 445 -32.68 53.86 27.93
C GLY A 445 -33.09 53.55 29.36
N ALA A 446 -32.10 53.52 30.25
CA ALA A 446 -32.22 54.03 31.62
C ALA A 446 -30.82 54.22 32.21
N VAL A 447 -30.62 55.41 32.77
CA VAL A 447 -29.49 55.86 33.58
C VAL A 447 -29.49 55.10 34.92
N LEU A 448 -28.31 54.76 35.47
CA LEU A 448 -27.92 55.04 36.87
C LEU A 448 -26.53 54.47 37.27
N ARG A 449 -25.61 55.42 37.54
CA ARG A 449 -24.69 55.57 38.68
C ARG A 449 -23.60 54.52 39.03
N ARG A 450 -22.36 55.01 38.84
CA ARG A 450 -21.16 54.98 39.71
C ARG A 450 -21.26 54.36 41.12
N GLY A 451 -20.28 53.52 41.44
CA GLY A 451 -19.57 53.37 42.73
C GLY A 451 -18.35 52.46 42.51
N LYS A 452 -17.11 52.95 42.31
CA LYS A 452 -16.08 53.47 43.24
C LYS A 452 -15.64 52.50 44.34
N ARG A 453 -14.31 52.23 44.33
CA ARG A 453 -13.38 51.78 45.40
C ARG A 453 -13.40 50.28 45.74
N ALA A 454 -12.29 49.63 46.09
CA ALA A 454 -10.88 50.04 46.25
C ALA A 454 -9.95 48.80 46.30
N SER A 455 -8.65 49.06 46.09
CA SER A 455 -7.42 48.45 46.63
C SER A 455 -7.52 47.15 47.46
N GLY A 456 -6.57 46.22 47.40
CA GLY A 456 -5.22 46.24 46.88
C GLY A 456 -4.44 45.02 47.35
N GLU A 457 -3.13 45.03 47.03
CA GLU A 457 -2.04 44.16 47.52
C GLU A 457 -2.14 42.67 47.11
N GLY A 458 -1.16 42.00 46.51
CA GLY A 458 0.29 42.21 46.48
C GLY A 458 0.96 41.00 47.14
N ILE A 459 2.00 40.45 46.48
CA ILE A 459 3.12 39.65 47.06
C ILE A 459 2.78 38.15 47.32
N VAL A 460 3.59 37.11 47.03
CA VAL A 460 4.92 36.84 46.42
C VAL A 460 5.05 35.32 46.21
N SER A 461 5.83 34.88 45.22
CA SER A 461 6.31 33.48 45.08
C SER A 461 7.38 33.10 46.11
N PRO A 462 7.59 31.81 46.38
CA PRO A 462 8.97 31.36 46.59
C PRO A 462 9.36 30.16 45.73
N ASP A 463 10.59 30.27 45.26
CA ASP A 463 11.44 29.25 44.67
C ASP A 463 12.26 28.60 45.81
N ALA A 464 12.52 27.29 45.77
CA ALA A 464 13.58 26.67 46.58
C ALA A 464 13.96 25.25 46.09
N SER A 465 15.15 25.20 45.49
CA SER A 465 16.04 24.06 45.29
C SER A 465 16.39 23.26 46.56
N THR A 466 16.73 21.98 46.42
CA THR A 466 17.73 21.30 47.27
C THR A 466 18.49 20.19 46.55
N LYS A 467 19.82 20.21 46.71
CA LYS A 467 20.83 19.20 46.32
C LYS A 467 21.12 18.22 47.47
N ARG A 468 21.52 16.98 47.14
CA ARG A 468 22.56 16.08 47.74
C ARG A 468 22.19 14.62 47.41
N ALA A 469 23.06 13.62 47.30
CA ALA A 469 24.51 13.46 47.16
C ALA A 469 24.77 11.98 46.77
N ARG A 470 26.01 11.72 46.34
CA ARG A 470 26.57 10.53 45.68
C ARG A 470 26.96 9.42 46.67
N ALA A 471 26.93 8.15 46.23
CA ALA A 471 27.84 7.10 46.70
C ALA A 471 28.11 6.05 45.60
N THR A 472 29.38 5.74 45.43
CA THR A 472 30.02 4.84 44.45
C THR A 472 30.40 3.50 45.10
N GLN A 473 30.38 2.40 44.35
CA GLN A 473 31.33 1.29 44.48
C GLN A 473 31.31 0.39 43.23
N SER A 474 32.40 -0.34 43.00
CA SER A 474 32.98 -0.76 41.72
C SER A 474 33.35 -2.25 41.67
N SER A 475 33.34 -2.82 40.44
CA SER A 475 34.22 -3.89 39.90
C SER A 475 33.94 -5.38 40.27
N PRO A 476 34.46 -6.39 39.52
CA PRO A 476 34.79 -6.47 38.08
C PRO A 476 34.50 -7.85 37.35
N LEU A 477 34.64 -7.83 36.01
CA LEU A 477 35.20 -8.84 35.06
C LEU A 477 34.65 -10.29 34.96
N ARG A 478 34.30 -10.68 33.72
CA ARG A 478 34.91 -11.82 33.01
C ARG A 478 34.67 -11.77 31.50
N ASP A 479 35.78 -11.66 30.77
CA ASP A 479 35.95 -11.97 29.35
C ASP A 479 35.73 -13.46 29.06
N VAL A 480 35.16 -13.77 27.90
CA VAL A 480 35.43 -15.02 27.18
C VAL A 480 35.59 -14.69 25.70
N GLY A 481 36.83 -14.85 25.20
CA GLY A 481 37.20 -14.77 23.79
C GLY A 481 36.86 -16.03 22.98
N PRO A 482 37.31 -16.10 21.72
CA PRO A 482 36.58 -16.74 20.63
C PRO A 482 36.95 -18.21 20.39
N PHE A 483 36.03 -18.98 19.81
CA PHE A 483 36.31 -20.29 19.23
C PHE A 483 36.52 -20.16 17.71
N GLN A 484 37.74 -20.38 17.26
CA GLN A 484 38.08 -20.81 15.91
C GLN A 484 38.33 -22.32 15.94
N ALA A 485 37.81 -23.05 14.94
CA ALA A 485 38.42 -24.29 14.47
C ALA A 485 38.07 -24.53 12.99
N ASN A 486 39.13 -24.78 12.22
CA ASN A 486 39.18 -25.13 10.81
C ASN A 486 38.57 -26.49 10.49
N GLY A 487 38.17 -26.71 9.23
CA GLY A 487 37.88 -28.02 8.67
C GLY A 487 37.65 -27.99 7.15
N SER A 488 38.65 -28.46 6.41
CA SER A 488 38.80 -28.45 4.95
C SER A 488 37.82 -29.31 4.14
N LEU A 489 37.61 -28.84 2.89
CA LEU A 489 37.50 -29.57 1.61
C LEU A 489 37.12 -31.06 1.62
N LEU A 490 36.01 -31.39 0.94
CA LEU A 490 35.97 -32.52 0.01
C LEU A 490 35.21 -32.14 -1.27
N LEU A 491 35.90 -32.28 -2.39
CA LEU A 491 35.44 -32.15 -3.76
C LEU A 491 34.59 -33.38 -4.14
N GLY A 492 33.42 -33.15 -4.74
CA GLY A 492 32.61 -34.18 -5.37
C GLY A 492 31.81 -33.57 -6.53
N GLY A 493 32.36 -33.64 -7.74
CA GLY A 493 31.69 -33.20 -8.96
C GLY A 493 30.62 -34.19 -9.41
N TRP A 494 29.49 -33.69 -9.88
CA TRP A 494 28.46 -34.45 -10.60
C TRP A 494 28.21 -33.82 -11.97
N PRO A 495 28.16 -34.62 -13.05
CA PRO A 495 28.01 -34.14 -14.42
C PRO A 495 26.53 -33.99 -14.78
N GLY A 496 26.13 -32.83 -15.31
CA GLY A 496 24.73 -32.64 -15.75
C GLY A 496 24.45 -31.38 -16.58
N ALA A 497 25.46 -30.61 -16.96
CA ALA A 497 25.27 -29.30 -17.62
C ALA A 497 25.33 -29.34 -19.16
N GLN A 498 25.70 -30.45 -19.79
CA GLN A 498 25.92 -30.50 -21.24
C GLN A 498 24.75 -31.06 -22.06
N GLN A 499 23.73 -31.66 -21.43
CA GLN A 499 22.62 -32.30 -22.17
C GLN A 499 21.39 -31.39 -22.36
N GLN A 500 21.33 -30.23 -21.70
CA GLN A 500 20.21 -29.29 -21.82
C GLN A 500 20.39 -28.22 -22.91
N GLN A 501 21.60 -28.03 -23.42
CA GLN A 501 21.87 -27.05 -24.47
C GLN A 501 21.51 -27.57 -25.89
N GLN A 502 21.33 -28.88 -26.06
CA GLN A 502 20.90 -29.49 -27.32
C GLN A 502 19.36 -29.54 -27.52
N GLN A 503 18.56 -29.44 -26.46
CA GLN A 503 17.09 -29.42 -26.59
C GLN A 503 16.50 -28.03 -26.90
N GLN A 504 17.24 -26.93 -26.64
CA GLN A 504 16.78 -25.57 -26.94
C GLN A 504 16.99 -25.14 -28.40
N GLN A 505 17.77 -25.87 -29.21
CA GLN A 505 17.99 -25.54 -30.62
C GLN A 505 16.99 -26.20 -31.60
N GLN A 506 16.09 -27.07 -31.13
CA GLN A 506 15.16 -27.81 -32.01
C GLN A 506 13.73 -27.24 -32.07
N GLN A 507 13.46 -26.06 -31.51
CA GLN A 507 12.11 -25.46 -31.51
C GLN A 507 12.08 -24.00 -32.01
N GLN A 508 12.66 -23.73 -33.18
CA GLN A 508 12.32 -22.54 -33.97
C GLN A 508 11.77 -22.96 -35.34
N PRO A 509 10.57 -22.55 -35.75
CA PRO A 509 10.16 -22.67 -37.14
C PRO A 509 10.82 -21.57 -37.97
N ILE A 510 11.57 -21.99 -38.99
CA ILE A 510 12.10 -21.14 -40.06
C ILE A 510 10.91 -20.75 -40.96
N VAL A 511 10.66 -19.45 -41.12
CA VAL A 511 9.83 -18.91 -42.20
C VAL A 511 10.75 -18.09 -43.11
N GLU A 512 11.22 -18.71 -44.19
CA GLU A 512 11.90 -18.01 -45.29
C GLU A 512 10.84 -17.33 -46.17
N HIS A 513 10.93 -16.00 -46.29
CA HIS A 513 10.25 -15.25 -47.32
C HIS A 513 11.05 -15.32 -48.63
N VAL A 514 10.53 -16.05 -49.61
CA VAL A 514 10.96 -15.95 -51.01
C VAL A 514 10.18 -14.83 -51.68
N VAL A 515 10.89 -13.77 -52.09
CA VAL A 515 10.41 -12.77 -53.05
C VAL A 515 11.18 -13.01 -54.34
N SER A 516 10.47 -13.38 -55.41
CA SER A 516 10.96 -13.32 -56.79
C SER A 516 10.00 -12.48 -57.63
N MET A 517 10.61 -11.59 -58.40
CA MET A 517 10.03 -10.56 -59.26
C MET A 517 9.52 -11.12 -60.61
N GLU A 518 8.81 -10.24 -61.34
CA GLU A 518 8.39 -10.31 -62.76
C GLU A 518 7.19 -11.25 -63.01
N ALA A 519 6.10 -10.87 -63.71
CA ALA A 519 5.87 -9.86 -64.74
C ALA A 519 4.45 -9.25 -64.68
#